data_AF-A0AAX3UDX0-F1
#
_entry.id   AF-A0AAX3UDX0-F1
#
_cell.length_a   1.000
_cell.length_b   1.000
_cell.length_c   1.000
_cell.angle_alpha   90.00
_cell.angle_beta   90.00
_cell.angle_gamma   90.00
#
_symmetry.space_group_name_H-M   'P 1'
#
loop_
_entity.id
_entity.type
_entity.pdbx_description
1 polymer ?
#
loop_
_entity_poly.entity_id
_entity_poly.type
_entity_poly.pdbx_seq_one_letter_code
_entity_poly.pdbx_strand_id
1 'polypeptide(L)'
;MEAEIKYLNVTEKHFLNHLKFLQSMNQIETNKPASLYFTTESEDDGKFHSYIILAVYNNLIHASTYLKTPFLVSSTYTRDTDKEAWLAYHKWISENTSFFQNLLNGLEDAGFNELKVLEPAYHSMINVIYDLKLKTKQQKDLQRDQIQLIYRY
;
A
#
# COMPACT_ATOMS: atom_id res chain seq x y z
N MET A 1 -22.98 4.43 9.41
CA MET A 1 -22.85 3.53 8.25
C MET A 1 -21.56 2.75 8.50
N GLU A 2 -21.66 1.44 8.73
CA GLU A 2 -20.52 0.63 9.20
C GLU A 2 -19.51 0.41 8.07
N ALA A 3 -18.28 0.86 8.28
CA ALA A 3 -17.15 0.48 7.43
C ALA A 3 -16.84 -1.00 7.71
N GLU A 4 -16.89 -1.84 6.68
CA GLU A 4 -16.56 -3.26 6.80
C GLU A 4 -15.04 -3.42 6.70
N ILE A 5 -14.39 -3.72 7.82
CA ILE A 5 -12.95 -4.03 7.86
C ILE A 5 -12.78 -5.48 7.40
N LYS A 6 -12.20 -5.69 6.23
CA LYS A 6 -11.91 -7.05 5.73
C LYS A 6 -10.53 -7.51 6.19
N TYR A 7 -10.51 -8.75 6.73
CA TYR A 7 -9.49 -9.32 7.60
C TYR A 7 -8.07 -9.44 7.02
N LEU A 8 -7.09 -9.04 7.84
CA LEU A 8 -5.65 -8.99 7.59
C LEU A 8 -4.97 -10.34 7.29
N ASN A 9 -5.55 -11.47 7.71
CA ASN A 9 -4.91 -12.79 7.60
C ASN A 9 -4.86 -13.34 6.16
N VAL A 10 -5.71 -12.83 5.26
CA VAL A 10 -5.66 -13.19 3.83
C VAL A 10 -4.67 -12.31 3.08
N THR A 11 -4.47 -11.07 3.53
CA THR A 11 -3.69 -10.04 2.86
C THR A 11 -2.20 -10.36 2.79
N GLU A 12 -1.59 -10.77 3.90
CA GLU A 12 -0.18 -11.17 3.95
C GLU A 12 0.09 -12.36 3.01
N LYS A 13 -0.69 -13.44 3.17
CA LYS A 13 -0.57 -14.64 2.32
C LYS A 13 -0.76 -14.31 0.85
N HIS A 14 -1.69 -13.40 0.53
CA HIS A 14 -1.91 -12.95 -0.84
C HIS A 14 -0.66 -12.27 -1.42
N PHE A 15 -0.03 -11.35 -0.68
CA PHE A 15 1.23 -10.74 -1.10
C PHE A 15 2.34 -11.78 -1.28
N LEU A 16 2.58 -12.62 -0.28
CA LEU A 16 3.68 -13.60 -0.32
C LEU A 16 3.48 -14.64 -1.44
N ASN A 17 2.25 -15.11 -1.67
CA ASN A 17 1.96 -16.05 -2.74
C ASN A 17 2.16 -15.41 -4.13
N HIS A 18 1.73 -14.16 -4.30
CA HIS A 18 1.91 -13.46 -5.56
C HIS A 18 3.40 -13.15 -5.79
N LEU A 19 4.16 -12.77 -4.77
CA LEU A 19 5.61 -12.62 -4.88
C LEU A 19 6.27 -13.93 -5.33
N LYS A 20 5.94 -15.07 -4.70
CA LYS A 20 6.46 -16.39 -5.10
C LYS A 20 6.13 -16.72 -6.55
N PHE A 21 4.93 -16.37 -7.01
CA PHE A 21 4.53 -16.55 -8.41
C PHE A 21 5.33 -15.65 -9.36
N LEU A 22 5.52 -14.37 -9.02
CA LEU A 22 6.34 -13.48 -9.84
C LEU A 22 7.81 -13.92 -9.88
N GLN A 23 8.34 -14.43 -8.76
CA GLN A 23 9.69 -14.99 -8.67
C GLN A 23 9.84 -16.24 -9.53
N SER A 24 8.88 -17.16 -9.50
CA SER A 24 8.94 -18.38 -10.31
C SER A 24 8.94 -18.08 -11.82
N MET A 25 8.44 -16.92 -12.22
CA MET A 25 8.49 -16.39 -13.58
C MET A 25 9.68 -15.45 -13.84
N ASN A 26 10.60 -15.29 -12.89
CA ASN A 26 11.72 -14.35 -12.95
C ASN A 26 11.30 -12.90 -13.25
N GLN A 27 10.12 -12.50 -12.76
CA GLN A 27 9.54 -11.19 -13.05
C GLN A 27 9.98 -10.11 -12.07
N ILE A 28 10.51 -10.43 -10.90
CA ILE A 28 10.89 -9.41 -9.90
C ILE A 28 12.40 -9.35 -9.66
N GLU A 29 12.89 -8.14 -9.40
CA GLU A 29 14.27 -7.88 -8.98
C GLU A 29 14.29 -7.60 -7.48
N THR A 30 14.79 -8.54 -6.69
CA THR A 30 14.82 -8.40 -5.23
C THR A 30 15.97 -7.52 -4.73
N ASN A 31 16.97 -7.25 -5.59
CA ASN A 31 18.01 -6.25 -5.32
C ASN A 31 17.50 -4.81 -5.38
N LYS A 32 16.31 -4.59 -5.96
CA LYS A 32 15.65 -3.28 -5.93
C LYS A 32 14.70 -3.22 -4.74
N PRO A 33 14.62 -2.05 -4.07
CA PRO A 33 13.79 -1.92 -2.89
C PRO A 33 12.32 -2.16 -3.22
N ALA A 34 11.65 -2.94 -2.37
CA ALA A 34 10.20 -2.99 -2.35
C ALA A 34 9.66 -1.71 -1.70
N SER A 35 8.42 -1.32 -2.02
CA SER A 35 7.77 -0.18 -1.39
C SER A 35 6.36 -0.55 -0.90
N LEU A 36 6.08 -0.30 0.39
CA LEU A 36 4.77 -0.53 1.00
C LEU A 36 4.11 0.82 1.28
N TYR A 37 2.88 0.99 0.83
CA TYR A 37 2.06 2.19 1.07
C TYR A 37 0.57 1.86 1.04
N PHE A 38 -0.29 2.82 1.34
CA PHE A 38 -1.72 2.67 1.13
C PHE A 38 -2.29 3.76 0.23
N THR A 39 -3.44 3.49 -0.37
CA THR A 39 -4.23 4.46 -1.13
C THR A 39 -5.71 4.16 -0.97
N THR A 40 -6.57 5.12 -1.26
CA THR A 40 -8.02 4.94 -1.33
C THR A 40 -8.49 5.32 -2.72
N GLU A 41 -9.13 4.38 -3.40
CA GLU A 41 -9.55 4.50 -4.80
C GLU A 41 -11.07 4.29 -4.92
N SER A 42 -11.71 4.98 -5.87
CA SER A 42 -13.07 4.66 -6.30
C SER A 42 -13.00 3.47 -7.26
N GLU A 43 -13.82 2.46 -7.02
CA GLU A 43 -13.86 1.24 -7.85
C GLU A 43 -15.20 1.14 -8.61
N ASP A 44 -15.25 0.24 -9.59
CA ASP A 44 -16.40 0.06 -10.50
C ASP A 44 -17.70 -0.39 -9.78
N ASP A 45 -17.59 -0.88 -8.55
CA ASP A 45 -18.73 -1.25 -7.69
C ASP A 45 -19.43 -0.04 -7.05
N GLY A 46 -18.98 1.18 -7.38
CA GLY A 46 -19.52 2.43 -6.84
C GLY A 46 -19.09 2.70 -5.39
N LYS A 47 -18.10 1.97 -4.88
CA LYS A 47 -17.55 2.13 -3.53
C LYS A 47 -16.10 2.63 -3.58
N PHE A 48 -15.65 3.10 -2.43
CA PHE A 48 -14.27 3.48 -2.17
C PHE A 48 -13.56 2.38 -1.40
N HIS A 49 -12.44 1.93 -1.92
CA HIS A 49 -11.63 0.86 -1.35
C HIS A 49 -10.29 1.43 -0.93
N SER A 50 -9.94 1.25 0.34
CA SER A 50 -8.58 1.52 0.81
C SER A 50 -7.75 0.26 0.65
N TYR A 51 -6.70 0.38 -0.14
CA TYR A 51 -5.76 -0.68 -0.47
C TYR A 51 -4.45 -0.47 0.26
N ILE A 52 -3.92 -1.56 0.81
CA ILE A 52 -2.49 -1.65 1.06
C ILE A 52 -1.83 -2.16 -0.22
N ILE A 53 -0.72 -1.55 -0.60
CA ILE A 53 -0.02 -1.80 -1.85
C ILE A 53 1.43 -2.14 -1.54
N LEU A 54 1.88 -3.27 -2.07
CA LEU A 54 3.28 -3.62 -2.15
C LEU A 54 3.74 -3.46 -3.60
N ALA A 55 4.57 -2.44 -3.86
CA ALA A 55 5.21 -2.20 -5.13
C ALA A 55 6.56 -2.91 -5.19
N VAL A 56 6.77 -3.71 -6.23
CA VAL A 56 8.05 -4.39 -6.49
C VAL A 56 8.51 -4.09 -7.91
N TYR A 57 9.82 -4.00 -8.11
CA TYR A 57 10.35 -3.76 -9.46
C TYR A 57 10.20 -5.01 -10.31
N ASN A 58 9.58 -4.85 -11.48
CA ASN A 58 9.41 -5.91 -12.44
C ASN A 58 10.47 -5.83 -13.55
N ASN A 59 11.21 -6.91 -13.72
CA ASN A 59 12.32 -7.03 -14.67
C ASN A 59 11.88 -7.11 -16.13
N LEU A 60 10.67 -7.61 -16.42
CA LEU A 60 10.19 -7.75 -17.80
C LEU A 60 9.69 -6.43 -18.38
N ILE A 61 8.96 -5.65 -17.59
CA ILE A 61 8.39 -4.38 -18.03
C ILE A 61 9.25 -3.17 -17.63
N HIS A 62 10.35 -3.41 -16.93
CA HIS A 62 11.26 -2.39 -16.39
C HIS A 62 10.57 -1.30 -15.55
N ALA A 63 9.48 -1.66 -14.87
CA ALA A 63 8.62 -0.75 -14.10
C ALA A 63 8.12 -1.44 -12.83
N SER A 64 7.49 -0.68 -11.93
CA SER A 64 6.87 -1.26 -10.74
C SER A 64 5.61 -2.05 -11.10
N THR A 65 5.50 -3.26 -10.54
CA THR A 65 4.23 -4.00 -10.44
C THR A 65 3.68 -3.81 -9.04
N TYR A 66 2.37 -3.55 -8.95
CA TYR A 66 1.68 -3.22 -7.71
C TYR A 66 0.80 -4.38 -7.27
N LEU A 67 1.10 -4.97 -6.12
CA LEU A 67 0.25 -5.94 -5.47
C LEU A 67 -0.69 -5.17 -4.55
N LYS A 68 -1.98 -5.09 -4.90
CA LYS A 68 -3.00 -4.39 -4.11
C LYS A 68 -3.87 -5.36 -3.31
N THR A 69 -4.23 -5.00 -2.08
CA THR A 69 -5.21 -5.76 -1.28
C THR A 69 -6.09 -4.82 -0.46
N PRO A 70 -7.43 -4.91 -0.56
CA PRO A 70 -8.32 -4.01 0.14
C PRO A 70 -8.37 -4.35 1.63
N PHE A 71 -8.47 -3.33 2.48
CA PHE A 71 -8.61 -3.51 3.91
C PHE A 71 -9.74 -2.70 4.55
N LEU A 72 -10.21 -1.66 3.87
CA LEU A 72 -11.37 -0.85 4.27
C LEU A 72 -12.22 -0.59 3.04
N VAL A 73 -13.53 -0.79 3.14
CA VAL A 73 -14.48 -0.46 2.07
C VAL A 73 -15.54 0.49 2.62
N SER A 74 -15.81 1.55 1.87
CA SER A 74 -16.82 2.55 2.20
C SER A 74 -17.68 2.87 0.98
N SER A 75 -18.98 3.03 1.17
CA SER A 75 -19.89 3.52 0.11
C SER A 75 -19.73 5.01 -0.18
N THR A 76 -19.05 5.77 0.67
CA THR A 76 -18.84 7.20 0.52
C THR A 76 -17.41 7.59 0.86
N TYR A 77 -16.79 8.44 0.05
CA TYR A 77 -15.51 9.04 0.41
C TYR A 77 -15.75 10.22 1.34
N THR A 78 -15.31 10.07 2.59
CA THR A 78 -15.34 11.13 3.59
C THR A 78 -13.96 11.28 4.19
N ARG A 79 -13.68 12.47 4.76
CA ARG A 79 -12.45 12.72 5.51
C ARG A 79 -12.27 11.74 6.67
N ASP A 80 -13.37 11.30 7.28
CA ASP A 80 -13.32 10.34 8.38
C ASP A 80 -12.92 8.95 7.89
N THR A 81 -13.41 8.52 6.73
CA THR A 81 -13.00 7.25 6.09
C THR A 81 -11.51 7.26 5.74
N ASP A 82 -11.00 8.35 5.17
CA ASP A 82 -9.58 8.49 4.83
C ASP A 82 -8.70 8.49 6.10
N LYS A 83 -9.16 9.16 7.16
CA LYS A 83 -8.52 9.14 8.48
C LYS A 83 -8.52 7.74 9.10
N GLU A 84 -9.61 6.99 9.00
CA GLU A 84 -9.69 5.61 9.49
C GLU A 84 -8.71 4.71 8.75
N ALA A 85 -8.63 4.83 7.42
CA ALA A 85 -7.68 4.08 6.60
C ALA A 85 -6.23 4.42 7.00
N TRP A 86 -5.94 5.71 7.18
CA TRP A 86 -4.65 6.20 7.64
C TRP A 86 -4.28 5.65 9.02
N LEU A 87 -5.19 5.75 10.00
CA LEU A 87 -4.98 5.24 11.35
C LEU A 87 -4.72 3.74 11.36
N ALA A 88 -5.46 2.97 10.55
CA ALA A 88 -5.27 1.52 10.44
C ALA A 88 -3.87 1.18 9.87
N TYR A 89 -3.48 1.82 8.77
CA TYR A 89 -2.17 1.64 8.16
C TYR A 89 -1.03 2.06 9.09
N HIS A 90 -1.12 3.26 9.68
CA HIS A 90 -0.15 3.77 10.62
C HIS A 90 0.01 2.82 11.80
N LYS A 91 -1.11 2.35 12.38
CA LYS A 91 -1.10 1.40 13.49
C LYS A 91 -0.33 0.12 13.13
N TRP A 92 -0.53 -0.44 11.94
CA TRP A 92 0.15 -1.67 11.54
C TRP A 92 1.66 -1.55 11.54
N ILE A 93 2.18 -0.40 11.10
CA ILE A 93 3.60 -0.11 10.99
C ILE A 93 4.18 0.34 12.33
N SER A 94 3.55 1.33 12.97
CA SER A 94 4.08 1.97 14.18
C SER A 94 4.06 1.05 15.40
N GLU A 95 3.02 0.21 15.52
CA GLU A 95 2.92 -0.77 16.61
C GLU A 95 3.61 -2.09 16.28
N ASN A 96 4.29 -2.17 15.12
CA ASN A 96 5.01 -3.34 14.66
C ASN A 96 4.16 -4.63 14.73
N THR A 97 2.96 -4.55 14.17
CA THR A 97 1.95 -5.62 14.28
C THR A 97 2.44 -6.95 13.68
N SER A 98 1.83 -8.06 14.08
CA SER A 98 2.15 -9.39 13.54
C SER A 98 2.04 -9.45 12.01
N PHE A 99 1.04 -8.77 11.43
CA PHE A 99 0.92 -8.61 9.98
C PHE A 99 2.19 -7.98 9.36
N PHE A 100 2.64 -6.85 9.92
CA PHE A 100 3.78 -6.13 9.38
C PHE A 100 5.08 -6.91 9.58
N GLN A 101 5.28 -7.54 10.74
CA GLN A 101 6.41 -8.41 11.01
C GLN A 101 6.47 -9.63 10.08
N ASN A 102 5.34 -10.29 9.84
CA ASN A 102 5.30 -11.41 8.91
C ASN A 102 5.58 -10.98 7.46
N LEU A 103 5.10 -9.79 7.06
CA LEU A 103 5.42 -9.23 5.76
C LEU A 103 6.92 -8.92 5.62
N LEU A 104 7.54 -8.33 6.66
CA LEU A 104 8.98 -8.08 6.70
C LEU A 104 9.77 -9.38 6.54
N ASN A 105 9.49 -10.38 7.38
CA ASN A 105 10.14 -11.69 7.34
C ASN A 105 9.93 -12.38 5.98
N GLY A 106 8.71 -12.32 5.43
CA GLY A 106 8.41 -12.93 4.14
C GLY A 106 9.09 -12.23 2.96
N LEU A 107 9.40 -10.93 3.06
CA LEU A 107 10.20 -10.20 2.08
C LEU A 107 11.70 -10.53 2.19
N GLU A 108 12.21 -10.65 3.41
CA GLU A 108 13.57 -11.11 3.69
C GLU A 108 13.77 -12.54 3.15
N ASP A 109 12.85 -13.47 3.47
CA ASP A 109 12.85 -14.85 2.96
C ASP A 109 12.77 -14.91 1.43
N ALA A 110 12.08 -13.94 0.81
CA ALA A 110 12.02 -13.79 -0.64
C ALA A 110 13.30 -13.20 -1.25
N GLY A 111 14.28 -12.77 -0.43
CA GLY A 111 15.57 -12.26 -0.86
C GLY A 111 15.60 -10.76 -1.16
N PHE A 112 14.64 -9.98 -0.63
CA PHE A 112 14.71 -8.52 -0.69
C PHE A 112 15.71 -8.00 0.34
N ASN A 113 16.45 -6.95 -0.01
CA ASN A 113 17.44 -6.32 0.87
C ASN A 113 16.92 -5.05 1.56
N GLU A 114 15.86 -4.44 1.00
CA GLU A 114 15.32 -3.17 1.51
C GLU A 114 13.81 -3.09 1.28
N LEU A 115 13.08 -2.68 2.31
CA LEU A 115 11.69 -2.24 2.21
C LEU A 115 11.58 -0.74 2.56
N LYS A 116 10.98 0.01 1.65
CA LYS A 116 10.60 1.41 1.85
C LYS A 116 9.14 1.46 2.25
N VAL A 117 8.85 1.92 3.45
CA VAL A 117 7.47 2.11 3.91
C VAL A 117 7.17 3.59 3.80
N LEU A 118 6.20 3.94 2.96
CA LEU A 118 5.78 5.33 2.79
C LEU A 118 4.64 5.58 3.76
N GLU A 119 4.94 6.32 4.82
CA GLU A 119 3.91 6.90 5.68
C GLU A 119 3.28 8.08 4.92
N PRO A 120 2.01 7.98 4.52
CA PRO A 120 1.32 9.14 4.02
C PRO A 120 1.24 10.16 5.15
N ALA A 121 1.76 11.36 4.91
CA ALA A 121 1.49 12.47 5.79
C ALA A 121 -0.03 12.67 5.84
N TYR A 122 -0.59 12.71 7.06
CA TYR A 122 -2.01 12.98 7.28
C TYR A 122 -2.32 14.42 6.89
N HIS A 123 -2.55 14.65 5.60
CA HIS A 123 -2.85 15.96 5.06
C HIS A 123 -4.34 16.26 5.27
N SER A 124 -4.66 16.71 6.47
CA SER A 124 -5.95 17.29 6.84
C SER A 124 -6.42 18.47 5.96
N MET A 125 -5.66 18.90 4.94
CA MET A 125 -5.88 20.09 4.11
C MET A 125 -5.94 19.85 2.59
N ILE A 126 -6.28 18.67 2.08
CA ILE A 126 -6.37 18.45 0.61
C ILE A 126 -7.81 18.16 0.12
N ASN A 127 -8.81 18.27 1.00
CA ASN A 127 -10.22 18.03 0.62
C ASN A 127 -10.96 19.24 0.01
N VAL A 128 -10.26 20.26 -0.49
CA VAL A 128 -10.87 21.30 -1.36
C VAL A 128 -10.51 21.07 -2.85
N ILE A 129 -9.58 20.17 -3.18
CA ILE A 129 -9.13 19.89 -4.56
C ILE A 129 -9.73 18.58 -5.11
N TYR A 130 -10.54 17.85 -4.34
CA TYR A 130 -11.14 16.59 -4.81
C TYR A 130 -12.32 16.74 -5.78
N ASP A 131 -12.69 17.98 -6.13
CA ASP A 131 -13.78 18.24 -7.08
C ASP A 131 -13.33 18.49 -8.53
N LEU A 132 -12.03 18.49 -8.84
CA LEU A 132 -11.56 18.83 -10.19
C LEU A 132 -10.36 17.98 -10.64
N LYS A 133 -10.66 16.91 -11.40
CA LYS A 133 -9.91 16.48 -12.59
C LYS A 133 -8.43 16.92 -12.66
N LEU A 134 -7.53 16.43 -11.81
CA LEU A 134 -6.10 16.72 -11.98
C LEU A 134 -5.21 15.49 -11.82
N LYS A 135 -5.04 14.84 -12.98
CA LYS A 135 -3.79 14.30 -13.56
C LYS A 135 -2.64 14.11 -12.55
N THR A 136 -2.20 12.85 -12.42
CA THR A 136 -0.82 12.28 -12.30
C THR A 136 0.37 13.09 -11.76
N LYS A 137 0.40 14.42 -11.83
CA LYS A 137 1.44 15.30 -11.31
C LYS A 137 1.23 15.61 -9.83
N GLN A 138 0.01 15.88 -9.39
CA GLN A 138 -0.29 16.13 -7.97
C GLN A 138 -0.12 14.88 -7.11
N GLN A 139 -0.46 13.68 -7.61
CA GLN A 139 -0.13 12.42 -6.91
C GLN A 139 1.39 12.21 -6.77
N LYS A 140 2.19 12.58 -7.79
CA LYS A 140 3.65 12.51 -7.72
C LYS A 140 4.24 13.52 -6.73
N ASP A 141 3.68 14.72 -6.67
CA ASP A 141 4.08 15.74 -5.70
C ASP A 141 3.63 15.35 -4.28
N LEU A 142 2.48 14.69 -4.11
CA LEU A 142 2.00 14.17 -2.82
C LEU A 142 2.82 13.01 -2.28
N GLN A 143 3.38 12.19 -3.16
CA GLN A 143 4.37 11.17 -2.78
C GLN A 143 5.70 11.79 -2.31
N ARG A 144 5.99 13.03 -2.70
CA ARG A 144 7.24 13.73 -2.37
C ARG A 144 7.32 14.16 -0.90
N ASP A 145 6.17 14.38 -0.27
CA ASP A 145 6.04 14.81 1.14
C ASP A 145 5.71 13.64 2.09
N GLN A 146 5.80 12.38 1.63
CA GLN A 146 5.59 11.20 2.47
C GLN A 146 6.83 10.92 3.32
N ILE A 147 6.63 10.62 4.60
CA ILE A 147 7.72 10.17 5.47
C ILE A 147 8.08 8.75 5.03
N GLN A 148 9.36 8.53 4.74
CA GLN A 148 9.83 7.21 4.31
C GLN A 148 10.58 6.54 5.46
N LEU A 149 9.99 5.47 6.00
CA LEU A 149 10.71 4.55 6.88
C LEU A 149 11.44 3.52 6.01
N ILE A 150 12.69 3.22 6.35
CA ILE A 150 13.53 2.29 5.59
C ILE A 150 13.91 1.13 6.51
N TYR A 151 13.47 -0.07 6.14
CA TYR A 151 13.87 -1.33 6.77
C TYR A 151 14.88 -2.02 5.87
N ARG A 152 16.00 -2.42 6.43
CA ARG A 152 17.05 -3.19 5.75
C ARG A 152 17.17 -4.54 6.44
N TYR A 153 17.29 -5.59 5.65
CA TYR A 153 17.41 -6.97 6.09
C TYR A 153 18.88 -7.40 6.01
#